data_AF-A0A539CTT0-F1
#
_entry.id   AF-A0A539CTT0-F1
#
_cell.length_a   1.000
_cell.length_b   1.000
_cell.length_c   1.000
_cell.angle_alpha   90.00
_cell.angle_beta   90.00
_cell.angle_gamma   90.00
#
_symmetry.space_group_name_H-M   'P 1'
#
loop_
_entity.id
_entity.type
_entity.pdbx_description
1 polymer ?
#
loop_
_entity_poly.entity_id
_entity_poly.type
_entity_poly.pdbx_seq_one_letter_code
_entity_poly.pdbx_strand_id
1 'polypeptide(L)'
;MYRKALDIGLKKLDPSLSGMLGPRIKNLPHGKLTADIALWSDNVRGVGNDAAHEETPITRDELIALRNFSEMVLRYLFTLPAMVKKRRGETLDWETNYS
;
A
#
# COMPACT_ATOMS: atom_id res chain seq x y z
N MET A 1 8.22 -4.66 8.92
CA MET A 1 7.59 -5.52 7.88
C MET A 1 6.54 -4.78 7.04
N TYR A 2 5.63 -4.00 7.62
CA TYR A 2 4.56 -3.28 6.89
C TYR A 2 5.06 -2.36 5.76
N ARG A 3 6.04 -1.50 6.04
CA ARG A 3 6.65 -0.62 5.03
C ARG A 3 7.25 -1.39 3.85
N LYS A 4 7.92 -2.51 4.13
CA LYS A 4 8.49 -3.38 3.09
C LYS A 4 7.42 -4.00 2.20
N ALA A 5 6.29 -4.41 2.79
CA ALA A 5 5.15 -4.94 2.04
C ALA A 5 4.54 -3.88 1.10
N LEU A 6 4.37 -2.64 1.59
CA LEU A 6 3.97 -1.51 0.76
C LEU A 6 4.96 -1.23 -0.37
N ASP A 7 6.25 -1.25 -0.08
CA ASP A 7 7.28 -1.01 -1.09
C ASP A 7 7.25 -2.04 -2.21
N ILE A 8 7.13 -3.32 -1.86
CA ILE A 8 7.03 -4.42 -2.82
C ILE A 8 5.73 -4.32 -3.63
N GLY A 9 4.60 -4.06 -2.96
CA GLY A 9 3.30 -3.92 -3.61
C GLY A 9 3.29 -2.79 -4.64
N LEU A 10 3.75 -1.60 -4.24
CA LEU A 10 3.83 -0.46 -5.15
C LEU A 10 4.77 -0.71 -6.34
N LYS A 11 5.91 -1.39 -6.12
CA LYS A 11 6.81 -1.80 -7.22
C LYS A 11 6.18 -2.83 -8.17
N LYS A 12 5.35 -3.74 -7.65
CA LYS A 12 4.62 -4.72 -8.48
C LYS A 12 3.58 -4.03 -9.36
N LEU A 13 3.00 -2.94 -8.88
CA LEU A 13 2.03 -2.13 -9.62
C LEU A 13 2.70 -1.29 -10.71
N ASP A 14 3.79 -0.62 -10.34
CA ASP A 14 4.58 0.20 -11.24
C ASP A 14 6.05 0.23 -10.77
N PRO A 15 6.96 -0.46 -11.48
CA PRO A 15 8.38 -0.49 -11.14
C PRO A 15 9.06 0.89 -11.19
N SER A 16 8.49 1.86 -11.91
CA SER A 16 9.02 3.22 -12.03
C SER A 16 8.77 4.09 -10.79
N LEU A 17 7.82 3.69 -9.93
CA LEU A 17 7.53 4.38 -8.67
C LEU A 17 8.73 4.26 -7.71
N SER A 18 9.49 5.34 -7.62
CA SER A 18 10.67 5.48 -6.76
C SER A 18 10.52 6.64 -5.76
N GLY A 19 11.45 6.72 -4.79
CA GLY A 19 11.44 7.77 -3.77
C GLY A 19 10.52 7.46 -2.58
N MET A 20 10.08 8.53 -1.90
CA MET A 20 9.33 8.42 -0.64
C MET A 20 7.92 7.82 -0.85
N LEU A 21 7.42 7.13 0.17
CA LEU A 21 6.13 6.42 0.12
C LEU A 21 4.95 7.34 -0.22
N GLY A 22 4.85 8.51 0.41
CA GLY A 22 3.78 9.47 0.16
C GLY A 22 3.68 9.90 -1.30
N PRO A 23 4.77 10.40 -1.93
CA PRO A 23 4.81 10.70 -3.36
C PRO A 23 4.42 9.50 -4.25
N ARG A 24 4.90 8.30 -3.94
CA ARG A 24 4.55 7.09 -4.73
C ARG A 24 3.06 6.78 -4.67
N ILE A 25 2.41 6.99 -3.53
CA ILE A 25 0.96 6.80 -3.37
C ILE A 25 0.18 7.89 -4.12
N LYS A 26 0.63 9.14 -4.05
CA LYS A 26 0.02 10.27 -4.77
C LYS A 26 0.15 10.16 -6.29
N ASN A 27 1.22 9.53 -6.76
CA ASN A 27 1.48 9.31 -8.19
C ASN A 27 0.83 8.05 -8.75
N LEU A 28 0.04 7.30 -7.96
CA LEU A 28 -0.71 6.17 -8.50
C LEU A 28 -1.75 6.66 -9.53
N PRO A 29 -2.05 5.85 -10.56
CA PRO A 29 -3.08 6.18 -11.54
C PRO A 29 -4.41 6.50 -10.86
N HIS A 30 -5.12 7.52 -11.37
CA HIS A 30 -6.42 7.92 -10.84
C HIS A 30 -7.38 6.72 -10.70
N GLY A 31 -8.03 6.61 -9.54
CA GLY A 31 -9.00 5.55 -9.24
C GLY A 31 -8.41 4.24 -8.71
N LYS A 32 -7.08 4.10 -8.60
CA LYS A 32 -6.45 2.93 -7.94
C LYS A 32 -6.57 2.95 -6.43
N LEU A 33 -6.61 4.14 -5.84
CA LEU A 33 -6.93 4.38 -4.44
C LEU A 33 -8.00 5.46 -4.35
N THR A 34 -8.79 5.42 -3.28
CA THR A 34 -9.68 6.53 -2.94
C THR A 34 -8.85 7.73 -2.47
N ALA A 35 -9.39 8.94 -2.66
CA ALA A 35 -8.74 10.17 -2.19
C ALA A 35 -8.44 10.13 -0.68
N ASP A 36 -9.33 9.51 0.11
CA ASP A 36 -9.19 9.39 1.56
C ASP A 36 -7.96 8.56 1.97
N ILE A 37 -7.66 7.48 1.25
CA ILE A 37 -6.47 6.66 1.52
C ILE A 37 -5.19 7.40 1.11
N ALA A 38 -5.23 8.17 0.01
CA ALA A 38 -4.11 9.00 -0.39
C ALA A 38 -3.82 10.10 0.65
N LEU A 39 -4.86 10.72 1.22
CA LEU A 39 -4.71 11.69 2.31
C LEU A 39 -4.14 11.05 3.58
N TRP A 40 -4.60 9.83 3.92
CA TRP A 40 -4.09 9.10 5.09
C TRP A 40 -2.59 8.77 4.97
N SER A 41 -2.03 8.71 3.76
CA SER A 41 -0.60 8.46 3.56
C SER A 41 0.31 9.53 4.16
N ASP A 42 -0.17 10.78 4.28
CA ASP A 42 0.59 11.87 4.88
C ASP A 42 0.75 11.67 6.40
N ASN A 43 -0.26 11.09 7.07
CA ASN A 43 -0.23 10.81 8.52
C ASN A 43 0.75 9.70 8.89
N VAL A 44 0.97 8.74 7.98
CA VAL A 44 1.87 7.59 8.23
C VAL A 44 3.34 7.94 7.91
N ARG A 45 3.58 9.07 7.24
CA ARG A 45 4.92 9.53 6.89
C ARG A 45 5.76 9.94 8.10
N GLY A 46 5.15 10.55 9.13
CA GLY A 46 5.85 10.91 10.37
C GLY A 46 6.38 9.67 11.10
N VAL A 47 5.49 8.71 11.33
CA VAL A 47 5.79 7.42 11.98
C VAL A 47 6.98 6.68 11.35
N GLY A 48 7.11 6.76 10.03
CA GLY A 48 8.12 6.00 9.31
C GLY A 48 9.50 6.65 9.24
N ASN A 49 9.59 7.98 9.24
CA ASN A 49 10.87 8.68 9.13
C ASN A 49 11.46 9.02 10.50
N ASP A 50 10.62 9.33 11.49
CA ASP A 50 11.07 9.68 12.84
C ASP A 50 11.57 8.42 13.57
N ALA A 51 10.89 7.27 13.40
CA ALA A 51 11.34 5.98 13.93
C ALA A 51 12.64 5.44 13.31
N ALA A 52 13.13 6.04 12.21
CA ALA A 52 14.39 5.65 11.57
C ALA A 52 15.59 6.51 12.03
N HIS A 53 15.32 7.65 12.67
CA HIS A 53 16.33 8.65 13.02
C HIS A 53 16.37 9.05 14.50
N GLU A 54 15.41 8.63 15.33
CA GLU A 54 15.39 8.96 16.76
C GLU A 54 15.64 7.75 17.67
N GLU A 55 16.27 8.01 18.82
CA GLU A 55 16.38 7.11 19.97
C GLU A 55 15.00 6.76 20.58
N THR A 56 13.93 7.45 20.13
CA THR A 56 12.55 7.27 20.56
C THR A 56 11.94 5.99 19.93
N PRO A 57 11.57 4.98 20.73
CA PRO A 57 10.93 3.79 20.20
C PRO A 57 9.56 4.11 19.60
N ILE A 58 9.24 3.50 18.45
CA ILE A 58 7.89 3.55 17.89
C ILE A 58 6.87 3.08 18.94
N THR A 59 5.82 3.86 19.14
CA THR A 59 4.75 3.51 20.06
C THR A 59 3.85 2.42 19.47
N ARG A 60 3.09 1.74 20.33
CA ARG A 60 2.13 0.73 19.89
C ARG A 60 1.07 1.30 18.94
N ASP A 61 0.59 2.50 19.22
CA ASP A 61 -0.48 3.13 18.44
C ASP A 61 -0.02 3.51 17.04
N GLU A 62 1.22 4.00 16.93
CA GLU A 62 1.87 4.27 15.65
C GLU A 62 2.08 2.99 14.84
N LEU A 63 2.49 1.90 15.48
CA LEU A 63 2.64 0.61 14.83
C LEU A 63 1.29 0.07 14.32
N ILE A 64 0.23 0.22 15.11
CA ILE A 64 -1.14 -0.15 14.72
C ILE A 64 -1.62 0.71 13.54
N ALA A 65 -1.37 2.01 13.57
CA ALA A 65 -1.72 2.91 12.47
C ALA A 65 -1.01 2.51 11.18
N LEU A 66 0.30 2.24 11.24
CA LEU A 66 1.09 1.77 10.10
C LEU A 66 0.60 0.42 9.56
N ARG A 67 0.23 -0.51 10.45
CA ARG A 67 -0.36 -1.80 10.07
C ARG A 67 -1.67 -1.59 9.31
N ASN A 68 -2.60 -0.85 9.90
CA ASN A 68 -3.93 -0.65 9.34
C ASN A 68 -3.87 0.06 7.99
N PHE A 69 -2.98 1.05 7.87
CA PHE A 69 -2.74 1.73 6.61
C PHE A 69 -2.21 0.78 5.54
N SER A 70 -1.21 -0.03 5.89
CA SER A 70 -0.61 -0.98 4.97
C SER A 70 -1.61 -2.03 4.50
N GLU A 71 -2.43 -2.55 5.40
CA GLU A 71 -3.50 -3.49 5.10
C GLU A 71 -4.53 -2.87 4.14
N MET A 72 -5.00 -1.66 4.43
CA MET A 72 -6.01 -0.99 3.61
C MET A 72 -5.49 -0.69 2.20
N VAL A 73 -4.29 -0.14 2.07
CA VAL A 73 -3.67 0.14 0.76
C VAL A 73 -3.54 -1.14 -0.06
N LEU A 74 -2.99 -2.22 0.50
CA LEU A 74 -2.84 -3.48 -0.23
C LEU A 74 -4.20 -4.09 -0.62
N ARG A 75 -5.20 -3.97 0.24
CA ARG A 75 -6.56 -4.46 -0.04
C ARG A 75 -7.20 -3.72 -1.20
N TYR A 76 -7.06 -2.40 -1.27
CA TYR A 76 -7.59 -1.61 -2.39
C TYR A 76 -6.81 -1.81 -3.69
N LEU A 77 -5.50 -2.00 -3.60
CA LEU A 77 -4.65 -2.15 -4.79
C LEU A 77 -4.75 -3.54 -5.43
N PHE A 78 -4.92 -4.59 -4.62
CA PHE A 78 -4.84 -5.98 -5.10
C PHE A 78 -6.13 -6.75 -4.86
N THR A 79 -6.60 -6.81 -3.61
CA THR A 79 -7.70 -7.70 -3.22
C THR A 79 -9.04 -7.28 -3.82
N LEU A 80 -9.45 -6.01 -3.63
CA LEU A 80 -10.75 -5.53 -4.13
C LEU A 80 -10.82 -5.59 -5.67
N PRO A 81 -9.82 -5.13 -6.44
CA PRO A 81 -9.83 -5.29 -7.89
C PRO A 81 -9.94 -6.75 -8.32
N ALA A 82 -9.20 -7.66 -7.69
CA ALA A 82 -9.30 -9.09 -7.98
C ALA A 82 -10.69 -9.67 -7.69
N MET A 83 -11.28 -9.29 -6.55
CA MET A 83 -12.64 -9.70 -6.20
C MET A 83 -13.67 -9.21 -7.23
N VAL A 84 -13.52 -7.98 -7.74
CA VAL A 84 -14.36 -7.45 -8.81
C VAL A 84 -14.18 -8.24 -10.10
N LYS A 85 -12.93 -8.47 -10.54
CA LYS A 85 -12.63 -9.28 -11.74
C LYS A 85 -13.29 -10.65 -11.66
N LYS A 86 -13.13 -11.35 -10.54
CA LYS A 86 -13.76 -12.66 -10.31
C LYS A 86 -15.28 -12.60 -10.41
N ARG A 87 -15.92 -11.56 -9.86
CA ARG A 87 -17.38 -11.37 -9.96
C ARG A 87 -17.86 -11.04 -11.38
N ARG A 88 -17.00 -10.46 -12.22
CA ARG A 88 -17.27 -10.22 -13.64
C ARG A 88 -16.99 -11.45 -14.52
N GLY A 89 -16.52 -12.56 -13.95
CA GLY A 89 -16.16 -13.77 -14.69
C GLY A 89 -14.80 -13.68 -15.40
N GLU A 90 -13.93 -12.75 -15.00
CA GLU A 90 -12.57 -12.66 -15.52
C GLU A 90 -11.62 -13.62 -14.80
N THR A 91 -10.76 -14.28 -15.57
CA THR A 91 -9.68 -15.13 -15.04
C THR A 91 -8.61 -14.29 -14.36
N LEU A 92 -8.18 -14.72 -13.18
CA LEU A 92 -7.10 -14.06 -12.45
C LEU A 92 -5.74 -14.56 -12.96
N ASP A 93 -4.76 -13.67 -12.97
CA ASP A 93 -3.42 -13.89 -13.52
C ASP A 93 -2.66 -15.04 -12.85
N TRP A 94 -3.04 -15.43 -11.62
CA TRP A 94 -2.45 -16.58 -10.93
C TRP A 94 -3.24 -17.88 -11.09
N GLU A 95 -4.42 -17.86 -11.70
CA GLU A 95 -5.21 -19.07 -11.98
C GLU A 95 -4.71 -19.77 -13.25
N THR A 96 -4.14 -19.03 -14.20
CA THR A 96 -3.56 -19.56 -15.46
C THR A 96 -2.16 -20.14 -15.33
N ASN A 97 -1.41 -19.80 -14.27
CA ASN A 97 0.00 -20.23 -14.11
C ASN A 97 0.18 -21.61 -13.47
N TYR A 98 -0.93 -22.27 -13.09
CA TYR A 98 -0.94 -23.60 -12.48
C TYR A 98 -1.84 -24.60 -13.24
N SER A 99 -2.21 -24.27 -14.48
CA SER A 99 -2.99 -25.14 -15.39
C SER A 99 -2.08 -25.90 -16.34
#